data_AF-A0A392TCN2-F1
#
_entry.id   AF-A0A392TCN2-F1
#
_cell.length_a   1.000
_cell.length_b   1.000
_cell.length_c   1.000
_cell.angle_alpha   90.00
_cell.angle_beta   90.00
_cell.angle_gamma   90.00
#
_symmetry.space_group_name_H-M   'P 1'
#
loop_
_entity.id
_entity.type
_entity.pdbx_description
1 polymer ?
#
loop_
_entity_poly.entity_id
_entity_poly.type
_entity_poly.pdbx_seq_one_letter_code
_entity_poly.pdbx_strand_id
1 'polypeptide(L)'
;PIAGLTARDALTKIAGVKLDETGEPKNVLVTAASGGVGVYAVQLAKLGNNHVTATCGARNTALVKDLGADEVLDYKTPEGATLKSPSGRKY
;
A
#
# COMPACT_ATOMS: atom_id res chain seq x y z
N PRO A 1 3.78 -4.26 -18.32
CA PRO A 1 5.15 -4.41 -17.74
C PRO A 1 5.62 -3.20 -16.92
N ILE A 2 5.55 -1.97 -17.46
CA ILE A 2 6.08 -0.75 -16.81
C ILE A 2 5.49 -0.53 -15.42
N ALA A 3 4.16 -0.55 -15.27
CA ALA A 3 3.52 -0.25 -13.98
C ALA A 3 3.96 -1.19 -12.84
N GLY A 4 4.08 -2.49 -13.11
CA GLY A 4 4.58 -3.47 -12.14
C GLY A 4 6.05 -3.26 -11.79
N LEU A 5 6.90 -2.93 -12.77
CA LEU A 5 8.30 -2.61 -12.52
C LEU A 5 8.46 -1.32 -11.72
N THR A 6 7.65 -0.29 -12.01
CA THR A 6 7.62 0.95 -11.23
C THR A 6 7.26 0.67 -9.77
N ALA A 7 6.20 -0.11 -9.54
CA ALA A 7 5.79 -0.49 -8.18
C ALA A 7 6.92 -1.25 -7.45
N ARG A 8 7.52 -2.25 -8.11
CA ARG A 8 8.61 -3.05 -7.55
C ARG A 8 9.81 -2.19 -7.20
N ASP A 9 10.27 -1.33 -8.11
CA ASP A 9 11.47 -0.52 -7.90
C ASP A 9 11.23 0.53 -6.81
N ALA A 10 10.02 1.13 -6.75
CA ALA A 10 9.65 2.03 -5.66
C ALA A 10 9.71 1.33 -4.29
N LEU A 11 9.18 0.11 -4.18
CA LEU A 11 9.21 -0.66 -2.93
C LEU A 11 10.62 -1.12 -2.57
N THR A 12 11.32 -1.75 -3.51
CA THR A 12 12.58 -2.46 -3.22
C THR A 12 13.79 -1.53 -3.22
N LYS A 13 13.92 -0.64 -4.19
CA LYS A 13 15.11 0.21 -4.35
C LYS A 13 15.01 1.51 -3.56
N ILE A 14 13.82 2.08 -3.46
CA ILE A 14 13.62 3.38 -2.78
C ILE A 14 13.20 3.16 -1.33
N ALA A 15 12.12 2.41 -1.09
CA ALA A 15 11.62 2.18 0.26
C ALA A 15 12.37 1.06 1.02
N GLY A 16 13.25 0.31 0.35
CA GLY A 16 14.03 -0.78 0.95
C GLY A 16 13.16 -1.90 1.52
N VAL A 17 12.01 -2.16 0.91
CA VAL A 17 11.14 -3.29 1.24
C VAL A 17 11.73 -4.55 0.61
N LYS A 18 11.81 -5.63 1.40
CA LYS A 18 12.12 -6.95 0.86
C LYS A 18 10.82 -7.70 0.57
N LEU A 19 10.75 -8.33 -0.60
CA LEU A 19 9.56 -9.06 -1.06
C LEU A 19 9.59 -10.54 -0.67
N ASP A 20 10.67 -11.01 -0.05
CA ASP A 20 10.89 -12.39 0.38
C ASP A 20 10.55 -12.61 1.86
N GLU A 21 9.85 -11.65 2.49
CA GLU A 21 9.46 -11.66 3.90
C GLU A 21 10.63 -11.66 4.91
N THR A 22 11.88 -11.53 4.46
CA THR A 22 13.07 -11.48 5.34
C THR A 22 13.43 -10.08 5.84
N GLY A 23 12.68 -9.07 5.40
CA GLY A 23 12.89 -7.67 5.79
C GLY A 23 12.23 -7.35 7.14
N GLU A 24 12.69 -6.28 7.77
CA GLU A 24 11.92 -5.69 8.88
C GLU A 24 10.56 -5.20 8.35
N PRO A 25 9.43 -5.60 8.98
CA PRO A 25 8.12 -5.16 8.56
C PRO A 25 8.00 -3.64 8.58
N LYS A 26 7.45 -3.07 7.51
CA LYS A 26 7.20 -1.63 7.38
C LYS A 26 5.71 -1.35 7.27
N ASN A 27 5.34 -0.11 7.56
CA ASN A 27 4.02 0.42 7.26
C ASN A 27 4.10 1.17 5.94
N VAL A 28 3.31 0.74 4.96
CA VAL A 28 3.33 1.28 3.60
C VAL A 28 2.00 1.96 3.31
N LEU A 29 2.05 3.24 2.97
CA LEU A 29 0.90 3.97 2.45
C LEU A 29 0.92 3.97 0.93
N VAL A 30 -0.08 3.37 0.29
CA VAL A 30 -0.26 3.40 -1.16
C VAL A 30 -1.38 4.37 -1.52
N THR A 31 -1.03 5.50 -2.13
CA THR A 31 -2.02 6.47 -2.60
C THR A 31 -2.55 6.13 -3.98
N ALA A 32 -3.81 6.49 -4.25
CA ALA A 32 -4.49 6.17 -5.51
C ALA A 32 -4.35 4.67 -5.89
N ALA A 33 -4.51 3.79 -4.89
CA ALA A 33 -4.14 2.38 -4.95
C ALA A 33 -4.88 1.58 -6.04
N SER A 34 -6.06 2.03 -6.46
CA SER A 34 -6.80 1.40 -7.56
C SER A 34 -6.27 1.77 -8.96
N GLY A 35 -5.22 2.60 -9.05
CA GLY A 35 -4.61 3.03 -10.30
C GLY A 35 -3.61 2.00 -10.86
N GLY A 36 -3.11 2.26 -12.07
CA GLY A 36 -2.29 1.29 -12.82
C GLY A 36 -1.04 0.79 -12.10
N VAL A 37 -0.34 1.65 -11.34
CA VAL A 37 0.81 1.25 -10.50
C VAL A 37 0.37 0.76 -9.12
N GLY A 38 -0.65 1.42 -8.54
CA GLY A 38 -1.12 1.16 -7.19
C GLY A 38 -1.54 -0.29 -6.97
N VAL A 39 -2.23 -0.91 -7.94
CA VAL A 39 -2.70 -2.29 -7.83
C VAL A 39 -1.55 -3.30 -7.69
N TYR A 40 -0.40 -3.02 -8.30
CA TYR A 40 0.81 -3.84 -8.12
C TYR A 40 1.51 -3.50 -6.81
N ALA A 41 1.55 -2.21 -6.42
CA ALA A 41 2.20 -1.77 -5.20
C ALA A 41 1.55 -2.38 -3.95
N VAL A 42 0.21 -2.47 -3.89
CA VAL A 42 -0.50 -3.11 -2.77
C VAL A 42 -0.10 -4.58 -2.65
N GLN A 43 -0.20 -5.35 -3.74
CA GLN A 43 0.12 -6.78 -3.74
C GLN A 43 1.58 -7.04 -3.40
N LEU A 44 2.51 -6.29 -4.00
CA LEU A 44 3.94 -6.45 -3.75
C LEU A 44 4.33 -6.05 -2.32
N ALA A 45 3.77 -4.97 -1.79
CA ALA A 45 4.01 -4.57 -0.41
C ALA A 45 3.48 -5.65 0.55
N LYS A 46 2.30 -6.20 0.28
CA LYS A 46 1.71 -7.26 1.09
C LYS A 46 2.50 -8.56 1.02
N LEU A 47 3.00 -8.93 -0.16
CA LEU A 47 3.89 -10.08 -0.36
C LEU A 47 5.17 -9.98 0.49
N GLY A 48 5.67 -8.77 0.74
CA GLY A 48 6.81 -8.55 1.64
C GLY A 48 6.46 -8.58 3.14
N ASN A 49 5.29 -9.08 3.53
CA ASN A 49 4.76 -9.08 4.90
C ASN A 49 4.72 -7.69 5.57
N ASN A 50 4.42 -6.65 4.79
CA ASN A 50 4.27 -5.29 5.29
C ASN A 50 2.81 -5.00 5.63
N HIS A 51 2.60 -4.02 6.51
CA HIS A 51 1.27 -3.48 6.74
C HIS A 51 0.94 -2.45 5.67
N VAL A 52 -0.13 -2.68 4.91
CA VAL A 52 -0.50 -1.85 3.76
C VAL A 52 -1.76 -1.05 4.07
N THR A 53 -1.60 0.26 4.21
CA THR A 53 -2.71 1.20 4.20
C THR A 53 -2.84 1.78 2.79
N ALA A 54 -4.04 1.78 2.23
CA ALA A 54 -4.28 2.23 0.86
C ALA A 54 -5.34 3.33 0.81
N THR A 55 -5.23 4.23 -0.17
CA THR A 55 -6.29 5.21 -0.47
C THR A 55 -6.82 5.02 -1.89
N CYS A 56 -8.14 5.02 -2.06
CA CYS A 56 -8.80 4.99 -3.36
C CYS A 56 -10.15 5.71 -3.28
N GLY A 57 -10.91 5.80 -4.38
CA GLY A 57 -12.31 6.25 -4.27
C GLY A 57 -13.20 5.12 -3.76
N ALA A 58 -14.28 5.41 -3.04
CA ALA A 58 -15.19 4.41 -2.43
C ALA A 58 -15.57 3.23 -3.35
N ARG A 59 -15.79 3.50 -4.65
CA ARG A 59 -16.17 2.45 -5.62
C ARG A 59 -15.15 1.32 -5.77
N ASN A 60 -13.88 1.56 -5.42
CA ASN A 60 -12.78 0.61 -5.59
C ASN A 60 -12.30 0.00 -4.26
N THR A 61 -12.95 0.32 -3.13
CA THR A 61 -12.52 -0.15 -1.81
C THR A 61 -12.46 -1.67 -1.73
N ALA A 62 -13.47 -2.36 -2.26
CA ALA A 62 -13.51 -3.82 -2.27
C ALA A 62 -12.35 -4.43 -3.07
N LEU A 63 -12.07 -3.87 -4.27
CA LEU A 63 -10.94 -4.28 -5.10
C LEU A 63 -9.61 -4.12 -4.36
N VAL A 64 -9.36 -2.95 -3.77
CA VAL A 64 -8.07 -2.67 -3.11
C VAL A 64 -7.88 -3.54 -1.87
N LYS A 65 -8.96 -3.86 -1.16
CA LYS A 65 -8.92 -4.81 -0.03
C LYS A 65 -8.60 -6.24 -0.51
N ASP A 66 -9.22 -6.69 -1.59
CA ASP A 66 -8.96 -8.01 -2.21
C ASP A 66 -7.52 -8.15 -2.69
N LEU A 67 -6.91 -7.04 -3.15
CA LEU A 67 -5.49 -6.98 -3.53
C LEU A 67 -4.52 -7.09 -2.33
N GLY A 68 -5.02 -7.09 -1.09
CA GLY A 68 -4.22 -7.34 0.11
C GLY A 68 -3.95 -6.12 0.98
N ALA A 69 -4.63 -4.99 0.76
CA ALA A 69 -4.56 -3.86 1.69
C ALA A 69 -5.18 -4.22 3.04
N ASP A 70 -4.46 -3.94 4.13
CA ASP A 70 -4.94 -4.13 5.50
C ASP A 70 -6.01 -3.08 5.84
N GLU A 71 -5.79 -1.85 5.39
CA GLU A 71 -6.69 -0.72 5.58
C GLU A 71 -6.92 0.00 4.25
N VAL A 72 -8.16 0.41 3.99
CA VAL A 72 -8.52 1.17 2.78
C VAL A 72 -9.34 2.39 3.16
N LEU A 73 -8.88 3.57 2.75
CA LEU A 73 -9.54 4.84 3.01
C LEU A 73 -10.06 5.46 1.72
N ASP A 74 -11.26 6.07 1.79
CA ASP A 74 -11.70 6.96 0.71
C ASP A 74 -10.97 8.31 0.85
N TYR A 75 -10.16 8.67 -0.13
CA TYR A 75 -9.40 9.93 -0.11
C TYR A 75 -10.30 11.19 -0.12
N LYS A 76 -11.60 11.05 -0.41
CA LYS A 76 -12.58 12.15 -0.37
C LYS A 76 -13.16 12.40 1.03
N THR A 77 -12.76 11.59 2.01
CA THR A 77 -13.37 11.55 3.33
C THR A 77 -12.31 11.91 4.39
N PRO A 78 -12.69 12.55 5.52
CA PRO A 78 -11.74 13.00 6.55
C PRO A 78 -11.10 11.87 7.39
N GLU A 79 -11.43 10.61 7.14
CA GLU A 79 -11.06 9.41 7.90
C GLU A 79 -9.53 9.25 8.00
N GLY A 80 -8.80 9.72 6.99
CA GLY A 80 -7.34 9.72 7.02
C GLY A 80 -6.74 10.59 8.14
N ALA A 81 -7.45 11.61 8.62
CA ALA A 81 -6.96 12.48 9.69
C ALA A 81 -6.92 11.80 11.06
N THR A 82 -7.73 10.76 11.26
CA THR A 82 -7.80 10.00 12.52
C THR A 82 -7.03 8.68 12.45
N LEU A 83 -6.47 8.33 11.28
CA LEU A 83 -5.73 7.09 11.10
C LEU A 83 -4.46 7.07 11.95
N LYS A 84 -4.27 5.97 12.68
CA LYS A 84 -3.06 5.70 13.43
C LYS A 84 -2.28 4.59 12.74
N SER A 85 -1.06 4.91 12.35
CA SER A 85 -0.11 3.92 11.86
C SER A 85 0.09 2.80 12.90
N PRO A 86 0.11 1.53 12.50
CA PRO A 86 0.33 0.40 13.42
C PRO A 86 1.63 0.47 14.22
N SER A 87 2.64 1.19 13.71
CA SER A 87 3.94 1.38 14.39
C SER A 87 3.97 2.63 15.26
N GLY A 88 2.88 3.42 15.30
CA GLY A 88 2.81 4.73 15.95
C GLY A 88 3.60 5.84 15.25
N ARG A 89 4.33 5.53 14.15
CA ARG A 89 5.07 6.51 13.34
C ARG A 89 4.19 7.09 12.24
N LYS A 90 4.33 8.38 11.93
CA LYS A 90 3.69 8.94 10.71
C LYS A 90 4.24 8.23 9.47
N TYR A 91 3.35 7.97 8.50
CA TYR A 91 3.70 7.42 7.19
C TYR A 91 4.60 8.37 6.40
#